data_AF-A9UTY5-F1
#
_entry.id   AF-A9UTY5-F1
#
_cell.length_a   1.000
_cell.length_b   1.000
_cell.length_c   1.000
_cell.angle_alpha   90.00
_cell.angle_beta   90.00
_cell.angle_gamma   90.00
#
_symmetry.space_group_name_H-M   'P 1'
#
loop_
_entity.id
_entity.type
_entity.pdbx_description
1 polymer ?
#
loop_
_entity_poly.entity_id
_entity_poly.type
_entity_poly.pdbx_seq_one_letter_code
_entity_poly.pdbx_strand_id
1 'polypeptide(L)'
;VVTGASAGIGAETARRLLLAGAEVVLACRTTSKAEALLDQWRQTHGPLPNAHVMALDLCSFDAVDAFAKDFTARFPRLDVLINNAGVYHMGTSERRQTPDRYEEHLQVNFLSPVLLTNRLLGSLRNAPSPRVLFVASSIHKLGGYNWDDFNITRRPYSSFLAYADSKLYTARSFP
;
A
#
# COMPACT_ATOMS: atom_id res chain seq x y z
N VAL A 1 3.86 8.99 -4.07
CA VAL A 1 3.67 7.54 -4.32
C VAL A 1 2.32 7.10 -3.80
N VAL A 2 1.54 6.36 -4.62
CA VAL A 2 0.26 5.76 -4.20
C VAL A 2 0.34 4.24 -4.38
N THR A 3 0.17 3.47 -3.30
CA THR A 3 0.16 2.00 -3.38
C THR A 3 -1.23 1.48 -3.75
N GLY A 4 -1.29 0.39 -4.53
CA GLY A 4 -2.57 -0.17 -4.98
C GLY A 4 -3.27 0.73 -6.01
N ALA A 5 -2.51 1.49 -6.79
CA ALA A 5 -3.01 2.51 -7.70
C ALA A 5 -3.59 1.96 -9.03
N SER A 6 -3.74 0.65 -9.17
CA SER A 6 -4.26 0.01 -10.39
C SER A 6 -5.78 -0.16 -10.41
N ALA A 7 -6.48 0.12 -9.30
CA ALA A 7 -7.94 0.01 -9.21
C ALA A 7 -8.52 0.81 -8.02
N GLY A 8 -9.85 0.98 -8.02
CA GLY A 8 -10.61 1.49 -6.87
C GLY A 8 -10.15 2.86 -6.38
N ILE A 9 -10.12 3.02 -5.05
CA ILE A 9 -9.76 4.29 -4.38
C ILE A 9 -8.33 4.72 -4.74
N GLY A 10 -7.39 3.77 -4.84
CA GLY A 10 -6.00 4.06 -5.20
C GLY A 10 -5.86 4.65 -6.60
N ALA A 11 -6.56 4.06 -7.57
CA ALA A 11 -6.61 4.56 -8.95
C ALA A 11 -7.18 5.97 -9.02
N GLU A 12 -8.35 6.21 -8.41
CA GLU A 12 -8.96 7.54 -8.44
C GLU A 12 -8.10 8.59 -7.71
N THR A 13 -7.48 8.22 -6.59
CA THR A 13 -6.54 9.08 -5.87
C THR A 13 -5.36 9.47 -6.76
N ALA A 14 -4.73 8.50 -7.42
CA ALA A 14 -3.62 8.74 -8.34
C ALA A 14 -4.04 9.63 -9.51
N ARG A 15 -5.21 9.37 -10.11
CA ARG A 15 -5.77 10.19 -11.20
C ARG A 15 -5.97 11.64 -10.79
N ARG A 16 -6.61 11.88 -9.64
CA ARG A 16 -6.88 13.23 -9.15
C ARG A 16 -5.59 14.00 -8.85
N LEU A 17 -4.58 13.34 -8.29
CA LEU A 17 -3.26 13.95 -8.05
C LEU A 17 -2.56 14.31 -9.37
N LEU A 18 -2.60 13.42 -10.36
CA LEU A 18 -2.03 13.68 -11.69
C LEU A 18 -2.69 14.87 -12.38
N LEU A 19 -4.02 14.93 -12.36
CA LEU A 19 -4.79 16.04 -12.95
C LEU A 19 -4.59 17.37 -12.20
N ALA A 20 -4.18 17.32 -10.93
CA ALA A 20 -3.75 18.49 -10.18
C ALA A 20 -2.29 18.88 -10.44
N GLY A 21 -1.59 18.19 -11.36
CA GLY A 21 -0.21 18.49 -11.76
C GLY A 21 0.88 17.85 -10.90
N ALA A 22 0.53 16.95 -9.97
CA ALA A 22 1.52 16.28 -9.14
C ALA A 22 2.30 15.21 -9.91
N GLU A 23 3.56 14.96 -9.58
CA GLU A 23 4.28 13.77 -10.04
C GLU A 23 3.85 12.54 -9.23
N VAL A 24 3.31 11.52 -9.92
CA VAL A 24 2.68 10.38 -9.26
C VAL A 24 3.31 9.07 -9.72
N VAL A 25 3.88 8.36 -8.75
CA VAL A 25 4.21 6.94 -8.88
C VAL A 25 2.98 6.09 -8.52
N LEU A 26 2.44 5.40 -9.52
CA LEU A 26 1.44 4.34 -9.40
C LEU A 26 2.14 3.03 -9.03
N ALA A 27 2.22 2.75 -7.73
CA ALA A 27 2.84 1.53 -7.22
C ALA A 27 1.81 0.40 -7.14
N CYS A 28 2.01 -0.69 -7.88
CA CYS A 28 1.06 -1.80 -7.91
C CYS A 28 1.73 -3.14 -8.27
N ARG A 29 1.06 -4.24 -7.90
CA ARG A 29 1.58 -5.60 -8.15
C ARG A 29 1.58 -5.97 -9.64
N THR A 30 0.54 -5.57 -10.36
CA THR A 30 0.38 -5.89 -11.79
C THR A 30 0.47 -4.61 -12.61
N THR A 31 1.68 -4.26 -13.03
CA THR A 31 1.97 -2.97 -13.72
C THR A 31 1.17 -2.80 -15.00
N SER A 32 0.95 -3.88 -15.76
CA SER A 32 0.14 -3.83 -17.00
C SER A 32 -1.29 -3.33 -16.78
N LYS A 33 -1.89 -3.55 -15.60
CA LYS A 33 -3.21 -2.98 -15.26
C LYS A 33 -3.14 -1.47 -15.04
N ALA A 34 -2.09 -0.98 -14.39
CA ALA A 34 -1.88 0.45 -14.19
C ALA A 34 -1.50 1.17 -15.49
N GLU A 35 -0.72 0.52 -16.35
CA GLU A 35 -0.37 1.03 -17.69
C GLU A 35 -1.62 1.18 -18.57
N ALA A 36 -2.46 0.14 -18.65
CA ALA A 36 -3.72 0.20 -19.41
C ALA A 36 -4.67 1.30 -18.89
N LEU A 37 -4.74 1.47 -17.56
CA LEU A 37 -5.53 2.52 -16.93
C LEU A 37 -4.97 3.93 -17.25
N LEU A 38 -3.64 4.08 -17.25
CA LEU A 38 -2.98 5.32 -17.60
C LEU A 38 -3.22 5.70 -19.07
N ASP A 39 -3.24 4.72 -19.98
CA ASP A 39 -3.56 4.95 -21.38
C ASP A 39 -5.01 5.42 -21.58
N GLN A 40 -5.97 4.86 -20.84
CA GLN A 40 -7.36 5.34 -20.83
C GLN A 40 -7.45 6.79 -20.33
N TRP A 41 -6.71 7.13 -19.27
CA TRP A 41 -6.68 8.51 -18.77
C TRP A 41 -6.05 9.47 -19.76
N ARG A 42 -4.99 9.05 -20.47
CA ARG A 42 -4.35 9.87 -21.52
C ARG A 42 -5.29 10.16 -22.67
N GLN A 43 -6.12 9.20 -23.07
CA GLN A 43 -7.15 9.41 -24.09
C GLN A 43 -8.21 10.44 -23.65
N THR A 44 -8.53 10.47 -22.35
CA THR A 44 -9.61 11.32 -21.82
C THR A 44 -9.11 12.72 -21.43
N HIS A 45 -7.88 12.84 -20.95
CA HIS A 45 -7.35 14.04 -20.30
C HIS A 45 -6.11 14.62 -21.00
N GLY A 46 -5.61 13.98 -22.05
CA GLY A 46 -4.39 14.35 -22.74
C GLY A 46 -3.12 13.77 -22.08
N PRO A 47 -1.93 14.18 -22.52
CA PRO A 47 -0.66 13.64 -22.03
C PRO A 47 -0.49 13.77 -20.51
N LEU A 48 -0.04 12.69 -19.87
CA LEU A 48 0.29 12.63 -18.44
C LEU A 48 1.77 12.28 -18.25
N PRO A 49 2.70 13.21 -18.52
CA PRO A 49 4.15 12.96 -18.46
C PRO A 49 4.67 12.79 -17.04
N ASN A 50 3.90 13.23 -16.05
CA ASN A 50 4.14 13.16 -14.61
C ASN A 50 3.69 11.83 -13.97
N ALA A 51 3.23 10.87 -14.78
CA ALA A 51 2.77 9.56 -14.33
C ALA A 51 3.82 8.47 -14.53
N HIS A 52 4.16 7.77 -13.45
CA HIS A 52 5.16 6.70 -13.44
C HIS A 52 4.54 5.41 -12.90
N VAL A 53 4.69 4.30 -13.60
CA VAL A 53 4.25 2.98 -13.10
C VAL A 53 5.45 2.25 -12.51
N MET A 54 5.28 1.66 -11.33
CA MET A 54 6.32 0.91 -10.64
C MET A 54 5.75 -0.36 -10.00
N ALA A 55 6.48 -1.46 -10.14
CA ALA A 55 6.10 -2.75 -9.55
C ALA A 55 6.28 -2.73 -8.03
N LEU A 56 5.23 -3.08 -7.29
CA LEU A 56 5.27 -3.22 -5.84
C LEU A 56 4.33 -4.35 -5.42
N ASP A 57 4.91 -5.47 -4.97
CA ASP A 57 4.17 -6.54 -4.32
C ASP A 57 4.37 -6.48 -2.81
N LEU A 58 3.29 -6.15 -2.07
CA LEU A 58 3.32 -6.07 -0.62
C LEU A 58 3.28 -7.44 0.06
N CYS A 59 3.12 -8.54 -0.68
CA CYS A 59 3.26 -9.89 -0.15
C CYS A 59 4.72 -10.31 0.05
N SER A 60 5.71 -9.51 -0.37
CA SER A 60 7.14 -9.83 -0.25
C SER A 60 7.94 -8.63 0.26
N PHE A 61 8.67 -8.80 1.37
CA PHE A 61 9.57 -7.77 1.88
C PHE A 61 10.73 -7.47 0.91
N ASP A 62 11.26 -8.49 0.24
CA ASP A 62 12.27 -8.30 -0.81
C ASP A 62 11.75 -7.43 -1.96
N ALA A 63 10.49 -7.61 -2.36
CA ALA A 63 9.86 -6.77 -3.37
C ALA A 63 9.65 -5.33 -2.89
N VAL A 64 9.35 -5.12 -1.60
CA VAL A 64 9.28 -3.78 -0.98
C VAL A 64 10.64 -3.10 -1.00
N ASP A 65 11.70 -3.82 -0.64
CA ASP A 65 13.07 -3.30 -0.62
C ASP A 65 13.56 -2.99 -2.05
N ALA A 66 13.25 -3.84 -3.02
CA ALA A 66 13.53 -3.62 -4.44
C ALA A 66 12.81 -2.36 -4.97
N PHE A 67 11.52 -2.20 -4.68
CA PHE A 67 10.76 -1.00 -5.05
C PHE A 67 11.38 0.26 -4.44
N ALA A 68 11.73 0.23 -3.14
CA ALA A 68 12.28 1.41 -2.48
C ALA A 68 13.64 1.79 -3.06
N LYS A 69 14.52 0.81 -3.32
CA LYS A 69 15.81 1.03 -3.98
C LYS A 69 15.63 1.69 -5.34
N ASP A 70 14.77 1.14 -6.17
CA ASP A 70 14.49 1.65 -7.51
C ASP A 70 13.84 3.05 -7.48
N PHE A 71 12.92 3.29 -6.54
CA PHE A 71 12.33 4.61 -6.32
C PHE A 71 13.41 5.63 -5.95
N THR A 72 14.25 5.34 -4.96
CA THR A 72 15.28 6.28 -4.48
C THR A 72 16.36 6.58 -5.52
N ALA A 73 16.59 5.67 -6.47
CA ALA A 73 17.50 5.89 -7.59
C ALA A 73 16.94 6.88 -8.63
N ARG A 74 15.62 6.98 -8.75
CA ARG A 74 14.92 7.80 -9.76
C ARG A 74 14.38 9.11 -9.20
N PHE A 75 13.95 9.10 -7.95
CA PHE A 75 13.26 10.20 -7.30
C PHE A 75 14.00 10.59 -6.01
N PRO A 76 14.68 11.75 -5.98
CA PRO A 76 15.46 12.17 -4.81
C PRO A 76 14.59 12.59 -3.63
N ARG A 77 13.29 12.86 -3.86
CA ARG A 77 12.33 13.38 -2.88
C ARG A 77 11.01 12.62 -2.96
N LEU A 78 10.36 12.47 -1.82
CA LEU A 78 8.98 12.00 -1.73
C LEU A 78 8.16 12.96 -0.87
N ASP A 79 7.25 13.71 -1.49
CA ASP A 79 6.39 14.64 -0.75
C ASP A 79 5.24 13.92 -0.02
N VAL A 80 4.63 12.92 -0.67
CA VAL A 80 3.48 12.19 -0.13
C VAL A 80 3.58 10.69 -0.41
N LEU A 81 3.51 9.86 0.64
CA LEU A 81 3.31 8.42 0.55
C LEU A 81 1.87 8.08 0.98
N ILE A 82 1.10 7.47 0.08
CA ILE A 82 -0.25 6.98 0.36
C ILE A 82 -0.23 5.46 0.37
N ASN A 83 -0.17 4.88 1.58
CA ASN A 83 -0.32 3.46 1.85
C ASN A 83 -1.80 3.07 1.73
N ASN A 84 -2.27 2.96 0.48
CA ASN A 84 -3.66 2.66 0.14
C ASN A 84 -3.91 1.17 -0.13
N ALA A 85 -2.92 0.45 -0.68
CA ALA A 85 -3.08 -0.95 -1.01
C ALA A 85 -3.56 -1.77 0.19
N GLY A 86 -4.50 -2.69 -0.08
CA GLY A 86 -4.93 -3.67 0.88
C GLY A 86 -5.65 -4.83 0.24
N VAL A 87 -5.67 -5.95 0.94
CA VAL A 87 -6.41 -7.17 0.57
C VAL A 87 -7.44 -7.48 1.62
N TYR A 88 -8.53 -8.12 1.18
CA TYR A 88 -9.53 -8.72 2.06
C TYR A 88 -10.13 -9.96 1.38
N HIS A 89 -9.98 -11.13 2.01
CA HIS A 89 -10.54 -12.39 1.50
C HIS A 89 -11.89 -12.67 2.13
N MET A 90 -12.97 -12.25 1.47
CA MET A 90 -14.33 -12.45 2.00
C MET A 90 -14.72 -13.93 2.05
N GLY A 91 -15.37 -14.33 3.15
CA GLY A 91 -16.03 -15.64 3.28
C GLY A 91 -15.10 -16.84 3.46
N THR A 92 -13.79 -16.64 3.65
CA THR A 92 -12.85 -17.74 3.91
C THR A 92 -12.54 -17.92 5.40
N SER A 93 -12.42 -19.17 5.82
CA SER A 93 -11.84 -19.61 7.11
C SER A 93 -10.41 -20.12 6.95
N GLU A 94 -9.84 -20.05 5.75
CA GLU A 94 -8.47 -20.46 5.47
C GLU A 94 -7.50 -19.32 5.78
N ARG A 95 -6.54 -19.59 6.68
CA ARG A 95 -5.43 -18.69 6.94
C ARG A 95 -4.42 -18.79 5.81
N ARG A 96 -4.25 -17.69 5.08
CA ARG A 96 -3.24 -17.58 4.01
C ARG A 96 -1.95 -17.01 4.57
N GLN A 97 -0.83 -17.48 4.04
CA GLN A 97 0.49 -16.97 4.37
C GLN A 97 1.18 -16.45 3.12
N THR A 98 1.91 -15.36 3.30
CA THR A 98 2.85 -14.83 2.32
C THR A 98 4.13 -15.70 2.27
N PRO A 99 4.98 -15.50 1.25
CA PRO A 99 6.34 -16.07 1.24
C PRO A 99 7.17 -15.75 2.49
N ASP A 100 6.95 -14.57 3.11
CA ASP A 100 7.64 -14.16 4.34
C ASP A 100 7.04 -14.80 5.62
N ARG A 101 6.08 -15.73 5.45
CA ARG A 101 5.44 -16.53 6.51
C ARG A 101 4.52 -15.76 7.44
N TYR A 102 4.15 -14.53 7.10
CA TYR A 102 3.12 -13.77 7.80
C TYR A 102 1.74 -14.03 7.21
N GLU A 103 0.72 -13.86 8.04
CA GLU A 103 -0.68 -13.83 7.61
C GLU A 103 -0.86 -12.71 6.57
N GLU A 104 -1.58 -13.01 5.50
CA GLU A 104 -1.60 -12.18 4.30
C GLU A 104 -2.22 -10.79 4.53
N HIS A 105 -3.33 -10.68 5.26
CA HIS A 105 -3.92 -9.38 5.57
C HIS A 105 -2.96 -8.54 6.42
N LEU A 106 -2.36 -9.16 7.43
CA LEU A 106 -1.40 -8.52 8.32
C LEU A 106 -0.21 -7.96 7.55
N GLN A 107 0.39 -8.75 6.68
CA GLN A 107 1.56 -8.32 5.95
C GLN A 107 1.21 -7.22 4.94
N VAL A 108 0.22 -7.47 4.09
CA VAL A 108 -0.09 -6.56 2.98
C VAL A 108 -0.69 -5.24 3.48
N ASN A 109 -1.56 -5.28 4.49
CA ASN A 109 -2.27 -4.10 4.95
C ASN A 109 -1.48 -3.29 6.00
N PHE A 110 -0.48 -3.89 6.64
CA PHE A 110 0.23 -3.26 7.75
C PHE A 110 1.76 -3.39 7.68
N LEU A 111 2.33 -4.61 7.76
CA LEU A 111 3.79 -4.77 7.89
C LEU A 111 4.55 -4.20 6.69
N SER A 112 4.16 -4.56 5.47
CA SER A 112 4.82 -4.09 4.26
C SER A 112 4.66 -2.59 4.05
N PRO A 113 3.48 -1.96 4.28
CA PRO A 113 3.35 -0.50 4.34
C PRO A 113 4.26 0.20 5.36
N VAL A 114 4.41 -0.37 6.56
CA VAL A 114 5.33 0.16 7.59
C VAL A 114 6.78 0.05 7.12
N LEU A 115 7.18 -1.11 6.59
CA LEU A 115 8.50 -1.34 6.02
C LEU A 115 8.79 -0.36 4.88
N LEU A 116 7.87 -0.22 3.93
CA LEU A 116 7.98 0.70 2.81
C LEU A 116 8.19 2.14 3.29
N THR A 117 7.40 2.57 4.28
CA THR A 117 7.54 3.89 4.89
C THR A 117 8.95 4.07 5.45
N ASN A 118 9.44 3.09 6.22
CA ASN A 118 10.79 3.12 6.78
C ASN A 118 11.89 3.20 5.71
N ARG A 119 11.76 2.43 4.62
CA ARG A 119 12.73 2.46 3.51
C ARG A 119 12.73 3.78 2.75
N LEU A 120 11.61 4.49 2.70
CA LEU A 120 11.47 5.77 2.02
C LEU A 120 11.66 6.98 2.94
N LEU A 121 12.01 6.78 4.23
CA LEU A 121 12.22 7.88 5.18
C LEU A 121 13.27 8.89 4.71
N GLY A 122 14.33 8.44 4.04
CA GLY A 122 15.34 9.33 3.46
C GLY A 122 14.73 10.31 2.44
N SER A 123 14.02 9.78 1.44
CA SER A 123 13.34 10.62 0.43
C SER A 123 12.23 11.49 1.02
N LEU A 124 11.51 11.00 2.04
CA LEU A 124 10.50 11.79 2.75
C LEU A 124 11.13 12.98 3.49
N ARG A 125 12.28 12.79 4.16
CA ARG A 125 12.99 13.88 4.87
C ARG A 125 13.51 14.98 3.94
N ASN A 126 13.67 14.69 2.66
CA ASN A 126 14.06 15.68 1.66
C ASN A 126 12.89 16.58 1.22
N ALA A 127 11.65 16.26 1.63
CA ALA A 127 10.50 17.11 1.34
C ALA A 127 10.32 18.20 2.41
N PRO A 128 9.87 19.41 2.03
CA PRO A 128 9.66 20.51 2.97
C PRO A 128 8.53 20.23 3.97
N SER A 129 7.53 19.43 3.59
CA SER A 129 6.38 19.07 4.43
C SER A 129 5.88 17.66 4.06
N PRO A 130 6.62 16.60 4.44
CA PRO A 130 6.29 15.25 4.04
C PRO A 130 5.00 14.77 4.71
N ARG A 131 4.22 13.99 3.97
CA ARG A 131 3.01 13.33 4.49
C ARG A 131 3.07 11.83 4.22
N VAL A 132 2.78 11.04 5.25
CA VAL A 132 2.53 9.61 5.11
C VAL A 132 1.09 9.35 5.54
N LEU A 133 0.30 8.78 4.64
CA LEU A 133 -1.11 8.47 4.87
C LEU A 133 -1.30 6.96 4.82
N PHE A 134 -2.02 6.43 5.81
CA PHE A 134 -2.42 5.03 5.86
C PHE A 134 -3.93 4.92 5.68
N VAL A 135 -4.37 4.19 4.66
CA VAL A 135 -5.80 3.96 4.42
C VAL A 135 -6.28 2.79 5.27
N ALA A 136 -6.93 3.14 6.39
CA ALA A 136 -7.56 2.19 7.29
C ALA A 136 -8.99 1.80 6.81
N SER A 137 -9.78 1.23 7.71
CA SER A 137 -11.21 0.95 7.49
C SER A 137 -11.96 1.07 8.81
N SER A 138 -13.24 1.44 8.80
CA SER A 138 -14.08 1.51 10.01
C SER A 138 -14.19 0.18 10.75
N ILE A 139 -13.97 -0.94 10.05
CA ILE A 139 -13.94 -2.28 10.60
C ILE A 139 -12.84 -2.49 11.66
N HIS A 140 -11.83 -1.62 11.71
CA HIS A 140 -10.78 -1.64 12.74
C HIS A 140 -11.35 -1.65 14.17
N LYS A 141 -12.55 -1.09 14.38
CA LYS A 141 -13.24 -1.07 15.67
C LYS A 141 -13.58 -2.46 16.21
N LEU A 142 -13.60 -3.46 15.32
CA LEU A 142 -13.88 -4.86 15.64
C LEU A 142 -12.59 -5.69 15.75
N GLY A 143 -11.43 -5.09 15.50
CA GLY A 143 -10.14 -5.76 15.62
C GLY A 143 -9.76 -6.00 17.09
N GLY A 144 -9.02 -7.07 17.33
CA GLY A 144 -8.38 -7.40 18.59
C GLY A 144 -6.87 -7.14 18.54
N TYR A 145 -6.35 -6.44 19.54
CA TYR A 145 -4.91 -6.26 19.71
C TYR A 145 -4.33 -7.51 20.37
N ASN A 146 -3.44 -8.24 19.69
CA ASN A 146 -2.73 -9.37 20.29
C ASN A 146 -1.27 -9.40 19.87
N TRP A 147 -0.40 -8.88 20.74
CA TRP A 147 1.05 -8.88 20.50
C TRP A 147 1.68 -10.27 20.58
N ASP A 148 1.11 -11.17 21.39
CA ASP A 148 1.67 -12.50 21.63
C ASP A 148 1.34 -13.50 20.51
N ASP A 149 0.40 -13.16 19.63
CA ASP A 149 0.01 -13.96 18.46
C ASP A 149 -0.34 -13.08 17.27
N PHE A 150 0.61 -12.22 16.90
CA PHE A 150 0.45 -11.30 15.77
C PHE A 150 0.09 -12.04 14.47
N ASN A 151 0.62 -13.25 14.30
CA ASN A 151 0.47 -14.05 13.08
C ASN A 151 -0.79 -14.94 13.06
N ILE A 152 -1.68 -14.82 14.06
CA ILE A 152 -2.97 -15.53 14.17
C ILE A 152 -2.80 -17.04 14.07
N THR A 153 -2.00 -17.62 14.97
CA THR A 153 -1.67 -19.05 15.02
C THR A 153 -2.29 -19.78 16.20
N ARG A 154 -2.80 -19.05 17.20
CA ARG A 154 -3.30 -19.58 18.48
C ARG A 154 -4.82 -19.46 18.64
N ARG A 155 -5.55 -19.07 17.58
CA ARG A 155 -7.01 -18.98 17.56
C ARG A 155 -7.60 -19.53 16.25
N PRO A 156 -8.86 -20.00 16.25
CA PRO A 156 -9.57 -20.28 15.00
C PRO A 156 -9.52 -19.09 14.05
N TYR A 157 -9.20 -19.35 12.79
CA TYR A 157 -9.05 -18.28 11.82
C TYR A 157 -10.42 -17.77 11.35
N SER A 158 -10.54 -16.45 11.30
CA SER A 158 -11.67 -15.74 10.71
C SER A 158 -11.09 -14.62 9.87
N SER A 159 -11.29 -14.68 8.56
CA SER A 159 -10.77 -13.67 7.64
C SER A 159 -11.30 -12.27 7.95
N PHE A 160 -12.57 -12.18 8.35
CA PHE A 160 -13.18 -10.92 8.79
C PHE A 160 -12.44 -10.32 9.99
N LEU A 161 -12.16 -11.13 11.02
CA LEU A 161 -11.44 -10.67 12.21
C LEU A 161 -9.97 -10.39 11.90
N ALA A 162 -9.29 -11.24 11.12
CA ALA A 162 -7.90 -11.01 10.70
C ALA A 162 -7.74 -9.69 9.91
N TYR A 163 -8.68 -9.40 9.00
CA TYR A 163 -8.73 -8.13 8.30
C TYR A 163 -9.00 -6.96 9.26
N ALA A 164 -9.94 -7.10 10.20
CA ALA A 164 -10.20 -6.10 11.22
C ALA A 164 -8.97 -5.81 12.08
N ASP A 165 -8.23 -6.83 12.51
CA ASP A 165 -6.97 -6.73 13.24
C ASP A 165 -5.95 -5.94 12.42
N SER A 166 -5.75 -6.29 11.14
CA SER A 166 -4.82 -5.58 10.25
C SER A 166 -5.12 -4.08 10.16
N LYS A 167 -6.41 -3.71 10.08
CA LYS A 167 -6.85 -2.31 10.01
C LYS A 167 -6.80 -1.60 11.36
N LEU A 168 -6.90 -2.33 12.47
CA LEU A 168 -6.63 -1.79 13.82
C LEU A 168 -5.16 -1.41 13.96
N TYR A 169 -4.24 -2.27 13.53
CA TYR A 169 -2.82 -1.95 13.52
C TYR A 169 -2.54 -0.73 12.66
N THR A 170 -3.09 -0.66 11.44
CA THR A 170 -2.99 0.53 10.58
C THR A 170 -3.47 1.82 11.28
N ALA A 171 -4.60 1.78 12.00
CA ALA A 171 -5.21 2.95 12.61
C ALA A 171 -4.52 3.43 13.90
N ARG A 172 -3.82 2.56 14.62
CA ARG A 172 -3.23 2.86 15.93
C ARG A 172 -1.71 3.00 15.96
N SER A 173 -1.01 2.71 14.87
CA SER A 173 0.47 2.60 14.89
C SER A 173 1.22 3.92 14.71
N PHE A 174 0.51 5.05 14.61
CA PHE A 174 1.13 6.37 14.48
C PHE A 174 0.46 7.34 15.46
N PRO A 175 1.18 7.83 16.49
CA PRO A 175 0.69 8.85 17.42
C PRO A 175 0.53 10.22 16.75
#